data_AF-A0A540M0D7-F1
#
_entry.id   AF-A0A540M0D7-F1
#
_cell.length_a   1.000
_cell.length_b   1.000
_cell.length_c   1.000
_cell.angle_alpha   90.00
_cell.angle_beta   90.00
_cell.angle_gamma   90.00
#
_symmetry.space_group_name_H-M   'P 1'
#
loop_
_entity.id
_entity.type
_entity.pdbx_description
1 polymer ?
#
loop_
_entity_poly.entity_id
_entity_poly.type
_entity_poly.pdbx_seq_one_letter_code
_entity_poly.pdbx_strand_id
1 'polypeptide(L)'
;MLNATSQPYRMLTFLMPSDSELSASPISIDHLEDFLISHAVPMPLLLNDFLHFPTGSLIPSGVENKMIRINNRGRANFVVNNAHIVTPNICQNSYIKCHGIDAVIKYDNGSSISS
;
A
#
# COMPACT_ATOMS: atom_id res chain seq x y z
N MET A 1 -13.22 -0.19 -20.44
CA MET A 1 -12.98 -1.59 -20.84
C MET A 1 -11.54 -1.92 -20.46
N LEU A 2 -11.33 -2.71 -19.42
CA LEU A 2 -9.98 -3.14 -19.02
C LEU A 2 -9.46 -4.08 -20.10
N ASN A 3 -8.39 -3.67 -20.77
CA ASN A 3 -7.76 -4.45 -21.83
C ASN A 3 -7.15 -5.70 -21.20
N ALA A 4 -7.82 -6.84 -21.37
CA ALA A 4 -7.42 -8.13 -20.85
C ALA A 4 -6.29 -8.73 -21.70
N THR A 5 -5.08 -8.19 -21.56
CA THR A 5 -3.87 -8.97 -21.80
C THR A 5 -3.53 -9.67 -20.49
N SER A 6 -3.60 -11.00 -20.53
CA SER A 6 -3.43 -11.92 -19.40
C SER A 6 -2.21 -11.58 -18.52
N GLN A 7 -2.46 -11.14 -17.29
CA GLN A 7 -1.49 -11.28 -16.19
C GLN A 7 -2.04 -12.33 -15.23
N PRO A 8 -1.32 -13.45 -15.03
CA PRO A 8 -1.78 -14.53 -14.17
C PRO A 8 -1.82 -13.95 -12.76
N TYR A 9 -3.00 -13.94 -12.11
CA TYR A 9 -3.23 -13.48 -10.74
C TYR A 9 -2.18 -12.49 -10.21
N ARG A 10 -2.37 -11.17 -10.41
CA ARG A 10 -1.46 -10.16 -9.84
C ARG A 10 -1.39 -10.36 -8.32
N MET A 11 -0.32 -11.00 -7.86
CA MET A 11 -0.04 -11.22 -6.45
C MET A 11 0.34 -9.86 -5.86
N LEU A 12 -0.53 -9.31 -5.03
CA LEU A 12 -0.38 -7.97 -4.49
C LEU A 12 -0.71 -7.94 -3.00
N THR A 13 -0.32 -6.85 -2.36
CA THR A 13 -0.73 -6.52 -1.01
C THR A 13 -1.59 -5.26 -1.04
N PHE A 14 -2.76 -5.30 -0.41
CA PHE A 14 -3.54 -4.11 -0.11
C PHE A 14 -3.23 -3.60 1.29
N LEU A 15 -2.96 -2.31 1.39
CA LEU A 15 -2.82 -1.57 2.64
C LEU A 15 -4.15 -0.86 2.90
N MET A 16 -5.04 -1.48 3.67
CA MET A 16 -6.44 -1.10 3.78
C MET A 16 -6.66 -0.10 4.92
N PRO A 17 -7.01 1.16 4.64
CA PRO A 17 -7.39 2.10 5.70
C PRO A 17 -8.64 1.60 6.44
N SER A 18 -8.79 1.99 7.71
CA SER A 18 -10.02 1.74 8.47
C SER A 18 -11.24 2.43 7.85
N ASP A 19 -12.44 1.93 8.16
CA ASP A 19 -13.70 2.54 7.69
C ASP A 19 -13.82 4.02 8.06
N SER A 20 -13.32 4.42 9.25
CA SER A 20 -13.27 5.83 9.65
C SER A 20 -12.37 6.66 8.74
N GLU A 21 -11.17 6.17 8.41
CA GLU A 21 -10.27 6.85 7.48
C GLU A 21 -10.86 6.91 6.06
N LEU A 22 -11.51 5.83 5.61
CA LEU A 22 -12.18 5.79 4.31
C LEU A 22 -13.33 6.80 4.23
N SER A 23 -14.18 6.87 5.26
CA SER A 23 -15.33 7.79 5.31
C SER A 23 -14.94 9.27 5.37
N ALA A 24 -13.78 9.57 5.94
CA ALA A 24 -13.23 10.92 6.02
C ALA A 24 -12.45 11.33 4.74
N SER A 25 -12.16 10.37 3.86
CA SER A 25 -11.35 10.62 2.66
C SER A 25 -12.22 11.15 1.51
N PRO A 26 -11.83 12.25 0.84
CA PRO A 26 -12.56 12.79 -0.30
C PRO A 26 -12.25 11.95 -1.55
N ILE A 27 -12.86 10.77 -1.66
CA ILE A 27 -12.70 9.87 -2.80
C ILE A 27 -13.78 10.20 -3.84
N SER A 28 -13.38 10.81 -4.96
CA SER A 28 -14.27 10.94 -6.11
C SER A 28 -14.44 9.59 -6.80
N ILE A 29 -15.64 9.29 -7.31
CA ILE A 29 -15.92 8.07 -8.08
C ILE A 29 -14.96 7.95 -9.28
N ASP A 30 -14.67 9.07 -9.94
CA ASP A 30 -13.76 9.13 -11.10
C ASP A 30 -12.31 8.79 -10.76
N HIS A 31 -11.94 8.85 -9.47
CA HIS A 31 -10.60 8.56 -8.96
C HIS A 31 -10.55 7.35 -8.03
N LEU A 32 -11.61 6.52 -8.01
CA LEU A 32 -11.66 5.35 -7.14
C LEU A 32 -10.57 4.32 -7.50
N GLU A 33 -10.33 4.10 -8.79
CA GLU A 33 -9.27 3.18 -9.24
C GLU A 33 -7.90 3.68 -8.79
N ASP A 34 -7.60 4.97 -8.98
CA ASP A 34 -6.37 5.61 -8.53
C ASP A 34 -6.20 5.47 -7.01
N PHE A 35 -7.29 5.68 -6.25
CA PHE A 35 -7.29 5.50 -4.81
C PHE A 35 -6.95 4.06 -4.41
N LEU A 36 -7.56 3.06 -5.03
CA LEU A 36 -7.26 1.65 -4.75
C LEU A 36 -5.81 1.29 -5.11
N ILE A 37 -5.34 1.74 -6.29
CA ILE A 37 -3.97 1.50 -6.77
C ILE A 37 -2.94 2.15 -5.85
N SER A 38 -3.24 3.33 -5.29
CA SER A 38 -2.38 4.03 -4.32
C SER A 38 -2.19 3.28 -3.00
N HIS A 39 -3.04 2.30 -2.71
CA HIS A 39 -2.96 1.43 -1.54
C HIS A 39 -2.46 0.01 -1.87
N ALA A 40 -2.02 -0.23 -3.11
CA ALA A 40 -1.51 -1.52 -3.55
C ALA A 40 0.03 -1.55 -3.56
N VAL A 41 0.59 -2.70 -3.19
CA VAL A 41 1.99 -3.07 -3.43
C VAL A 41 1.97 -4.27 -4.37
N PRO A 42 2.69 -4.27 -5.51
CA PRO A 42 2.68 -5.35 -6.49
C PRO A 42 3.53 -6.56 -6.05
N MET A 43 3.44 -6.93 -4.77
CA MET A 43 4.09 -8.09 -4.16
C MET A 43 3.18 -8.64 -3.05
N PRO A 44 3.04 -9.96 -2.89
CA PRO A 44 2.24 -10.57 -1.83
C PRO A 44 3.03 -10.67 -0.51
N LEU A 45 2.94 -9.66 0.33
CA LEU A 45 3.69 -9.55 1.58
C LEU A 45 2.82 -9.96 2.76
N LEU A 46 3.26 -10.97 3.52
CA LEU A 46 2.83 -11.23 4.89
C LEU A 46 3.60 -10.33 5.85
N LEU A 47 3.12 -10.15 7.07
CA LEU A 47 3.80 -9.33 8.09
C LEU A 47 5.27 -9.76 8.30
N ASN A 48 5.54 -11.06 8.25
CA ASN A 48 6.87 -11.60 8.44
C ASN A 48 7.83 -11.20 7.30
N ASP A 49 7.31 -10.94 6.10
CA ASP A 49 8.13 -10.46 4.98
C ASP A 49 8.63 -9.03 5.26
N PHE A 50 7.83 -8.20 5.94
CA PHE A 50 8.24 -6.83 6.32
C PHE A 50 9.44 -6.82 7.28
N LEU A 51 9.65 -7.87 8.09
CA LEU A 51 10.81 -7.96 8.99
C LEU A 51 12.14 -8.02 8.24
N HIS A 52 12.13 -8.48 6.99
CA HIS A 52 13.32 -8.60 6.17
C HIS A 52 13.68 -7.31 5.43
N PHE A 53 12.81 -6.29 5.45
CA PHE A 53 13.13 -4.98 4.93
C PHE A 53 13.86 -4.15 5.99
N PRO A 54 15.09 -3.70 5.71
CA PRO A 54 15.74 -2.68 6.52
C PRO A 54 14.86 -1.42 6.66
N THR A 55 14.95 -0.76 7.80
CA THR A 55 14.29 0.53 7.97
C THR A 55 14.78 1.54 6.94
N GLY A 56 13.83 2.18 6.26
CA GLY A 56 14.09 3.12 5.18
C GLY A 56 14.02 2.51 3.78
N SER A 57 13.85 1.18 3.65
CA SER A 57 13.66 0.50 2.36
C SER A 57 12.54 1.13 1.54
N LEU A 58 12.78 1.23 0.23
CA LEU A 58 11.79 1.65 -0.75
C LEU A 58 11.32 0.42 -1.53
N ILE A 59 10.02 0.20 -1.59
CA ILE A 59 9.40 -0.86 -2.38
C ILE A 59 8.45 -0.28 -3.44
N PRO A 60 8.23 -0.97 -4.56
CA PRO A 60 7.27 -0.52 -5.57
C PRO A 60 5.87 -0.33 -4.98
N SER A 61 5.16 0.69 -5.45
CA SER A 61 3.72 0.83 -5.21
C SER A 61 2.92 0.45 -6.47
N GLY A 62 1.60 0.41 -6.37
CA GLY A 62 0.72 0.30 -7.53
C GLY A 62 0.74 1.54 -8.42
N VAL A 63 1.13 2.70 -7.89
CA VAL A 63 1.19 3.97 -8.63
C VAL A 63 2.53 4.06 -9.35
N GLU A 64 2.48 4.37 -10.64
CA GLU A 64 3.66 4.50 -11.48
C GLU A 64 4.62 5.56 -10.91
N ASN A 65 5.92 5.24 -10.90
CA ASN A 65 7.00 6.13 -10.41
C ASN A 65 6.86 6.57 -8.94
N LYS A 66 6.03 5.88 -8.15
CA LYS A 66 5.90 6.10 -6.71
C LYS A 66 6.31 4.86 -5.93
N MET A 67 7.00 5.09 -4.82
CA MET A 67 7.52 4.05 -3.94
C MET A 67 6.87 4.15 -2.56
N ILE A 68 6.74 3.01 -1.88
CA ILE A 68 6.40 2.96 -0.47
C ILE A 68 7.68 2.82 0.34
N ARG A 69 7.87 3.70 1.32
CA ARG A 69 8.92 3.61 2.31
C ARG A 69 8.47 2.75 3.47
N ILE A 70 9.25 1.71 3.78
CA ILE A 70 9.06 0.86 4.94
C ILE A 70 9.93 1.38 6.09
N ASN A 71 9.33 1.58 7.25
CA ASN A 71 10.05 1.87 8.48
C ASN A 71 9.70 0.80 9.53
N ASN A 72 10.68 -0.05 9.85
CA ASN A 72 10.57 -1.06 10.88
C ASN A 72 11.00 -0.45 12.22
N ARG A 73 10.03 -0.25 13.12
CA ARG A 73 10.27 0.29 14.47
C ARG A 73 10.52 -0.82 15.51
N GLY A 74 10.73 -2.06 15.06
CA GLY A 74 10.88 -3.24 15.90
C GLY A 74 9.54 -3.75 16.46
N ARG A 75 9.55 -4.93 17.10
CA ARG A 75 8.38 -5.54 17.76
C ARG A 75 7.13 -5.61 16.86
N ALA A 76 7.32 -5.91 15.57
CA ALA A 76 6.26 -5.94 14.56
C ALA A 76 5.50 -4.61 14.36
N ASN A 77 6.09 -3.49 14.77
CA ASN A 77 5.57 -2.15 14.49
C ASN A 77 6.18 -1.64 13.18
N PHE A 78 5.35 -1.59 12.13
CA PHE A 78 5.75 -1.15 10.81
C PHE A 78 4.97 0.09 10.40
N VAL A 79 5.68 1.04 9.80
CA VAL A 79 5.08 2.19 9.12
C VAL A 79 5.36 2.08 7.62
N VAL A 80 4.31 2.25 6.83
CA VAL A 80 4.32 2.31 5.37
C VAL A 80 4.01 3.75 4.95
N ASN A 81 5.00 4.47 4.45
CA ASN A 81 4.99 5.93 4.33
C ASN A 81 4.63 6.62 5.65
N ASN A 82 3.37 7.07 5.80
CA ASN A 82 2.83 7.73 6.97
C ASN A 82 1.92 6.85 7.84
N ALA A 83 1.54 5.66 7.38
CA ALA A 83 0.51 4.86 8.01
C ALA A 83 1.12 3.66 8.77
N HIS A 84 0.65 3.38 9.97
CA HIS A 84 1.02 2.19 10.71
C HIS A 84 0.24 0.98 10.21
N ILE A 85 0.91 -0.16 10.09
CA ILE A 85 0.23 -1.45 9.98
C ILE A 85 -0.31 -1.79 11.38
N VAL A 86 -1.63 -1.74 11.54
CA VAL A 86 -2.31 -1.98 12.83
C VAL A 86 -2.97 -3.35 12.92
N THR A 87 -3.41 -3.89 11.78
CA THR A 87 -4.05 -5.22 11.72
C THR A 87 -3.42 -6.04 10.60
N PRO A 88 -2.36 -6.81 10.89
CA PRO A 88 -1.63 -7.55 9.87
C PRO A 88 -2.35 -8.83 9.43
N ASN A 89 -2.05 -9.29 8.22
CA ASN A 89 -2.48 -10.59 7.68
C ASN A 89 -4.00 -10.82 7.76
N ILE A 90 -4.81 -9.84 7.34
CA ILE A 90 -6.28 -9.97 7.32
C ILE A 90 -6.69 -11.01 6.26
N CYS A 91 -6.09 -10.92 5.07
CA CYS A 91 -6.39 -11.80 3.93
C CYS A 91 -5.43 -13.00 3.91
N GLN A 92 -5.68 -14.03 4.71
CA GLN A 92 -4.72 -15.15 4.90
C GLN A 92 -4.74 -16.16 3.74
N ASN A 93 -5.92 -16.56 3.27
CA ASN A 93 -6.12 -17.61 2.27
C ASN A 93 -6.43 -17.07 0.86
N SER A 94 -5.75 -16.00 0.44
CA SER A 94 -5.93 -15.39 -0.88
C SER A 94 -4.61 -15.08 -1.56
N TYR A 95 -4.67 -14.97 -2.89
CA TYR A 95 -3.59 -14.46 -3.75
C TYR A 95 -3.25 -12.99 -3.45
N ILE A 96 -4.24 -12.26 -2.94
CA ILE A 96 -4.12 -10.92 -2.40
C ILE A 96 -3.74 -11.04 -0.92
N LYS A 97 -2.67 -10.39 -0.50
CA LYS A 97 -2.40 -10.15 0.92
C LYS A 97 -3.02 -8.82 1.30
N CYS A 98 -3.42 -8.67 2.56
CA CYS A 98 -3.91 -7.38 3.01
C CYS A 98 -3.59 -7.15 4.48
N HIS A 99 -3.32 -5.89 4.79
CA HIS A 99 -3.03 -5.39 6.13
C HIS A 99 -3.85 -4.14 6.37
N GLY A 100 -4.49 -4.06 7.53
CA GLY A 100 -5.17 -2.86 7.99
C GLY A 100 -4.14 -1.79 8.39
N ILE A 101 -4.35 -0.57 7.91
CA ILE A 101 -3.54 0.60 8.23
C ILE A 101 -4.39 1.69 8.88
N ASP A 102 -3.76 2.55 9.70
CA ASP A 102 -4.44 3.60 10.47
C ASP A 102 -4.57 4.95 9.76
N ALA A 103 -4.10 5.07 8.52
CA ALA A 103 -4.20 6.29 7.73
C ALA A 103 -4.17 5.97 6.23
N VAL A 104 -4.76 6.83 5.40
CA VAL A 104 -4.56 6.80 3.95
C VAL A 104 -3.08 7.01 3.59
N ILE A 105 -2.58 6.26 2.60
CA ILE A 105 -1.20 6.37 2.14
C ILE A 105 -0.99 7.72 1.44
N LYS A 106 0.00 8.47 1.93
CA LYS A 106 0.50 9.70 1.31
C LYS A 106 1.83 9.37 0.64
N TYR A 107 1.95 9.75 -0.61
CA TYR A 107 3.23 9.70 -1.31
C TYR A 107 3.91 11.05 -1.18
N ASP A 108 5.20 11.04 -0.91
CA ASP A 108 5.99 12.25 -1.07
C ASP A 108 5.81 12.72 -2.52
N ASN A 109 5.32 13.94 -2.70
CA ASN A 109 5.44 14.62 -3.98
C ASN A 109 6.93 14.85 -4.14
N GLY A 110 7.60 13.94 -4.87
CA GLY A 110 8.90 14.20 -5.44
C GLY A 110 8.85 15.62 -5.97
N SER A 111 9.69 16.46 -5.37
CA SER A 111 9.83 17.89 -5.61
C SER A 111 9.33 18.32 -6.99
N SER A 112 8.46 19.34 -7.01
CA SER A 112 8.48 20.34 -8.06
C SER A 112 9.94 20.70 -8.35
N ILE A 113 10.52 20.11 -9.39
CA ILE A 113 11.69 20.68 -10.03
C ILE A 113 11.11 21.83 -10.84
N SER A 114 11.12 23.01 -10.23
CA SER A 114 11.10 24.25 -10.98
C SER A 114 12.19 24.16 -12.04
N SER A 115 11.81 24.25 -13.30
CA SER A 115 12.64 24.79 -14.37
C SER A 115 11.76 25.73 -15.18
#